data_AF-A0A3P7P7K1-F1
#
_entry.id   AF-A0A3P7P7K1-F1
#
_cell.length_a   1.000
_cell.length_b   1.000
_cell.length_c   1.000
_cell.angle_alpha   90.00
_cell.angle_beta   90.00
_cell.angle_gamma   90.00
#
_symmetry.space_group_name_H-M   'P 1'
#
loop_
_entity.id
_entity.type
_entity.pdbx_description
1 polymer ?
#
loop_
_entity_poly.entity_id
_entity_poly.type
_entity_poly.pdbx_seq_one_letter_code
_entity_poly.pdbx_strand_id
1 'polypeptide(L)'
;MNEYLCFEREKFVLIQECIPCSAFEIKALKTPYCEATGYYDKLNCTSSRKLGYKPCYTKIEHINKNLFLFTIFSSGMTIFSYSFVSWRRSVLERRSYFRIRQQIGS
;
A
#
# COMPACT_ATOMS: atom_id res chain seq x y z
N MET A 1 -3.97 -28.83 -19.91
CA MET A 1 -4.97 -28.74 -18.82
C MET A 1 -4.24 -28.21 -17.59
N ASN A 2 -4.82 -27.23 -16.89
CA ASN A 2 -4.19 -26.47 -15.82
C ASN A 2 -3.78 -27.34 -14.61
N GLU A 3 -2.59 -27.96 -14.68
CA GLU A 3 -2.07 -28.85 -13.63
C GLU A 3 -1.84 -28.13 -12.29
N TYR A 4 -1.66 -26.81 -12.32
CA TYR A 4 -1.46 -25.98 -11.13
C TYR A 4 -2.73 -25.70 -10.31
N LEU A 5 -3.93 -25.99 -10.85
CA LEU A 5 -5.22 -25.80 -10.17
C LEU A 5 -5.65 -27.01 -9.33
N CYS A 6 -4.70 -27.81 -8.84
CA CYS A 6 -5.03 -29.00 -8.06
C CYS A 6 -5.85 -28.68 -6.79
N PHE A 7 -5.68 -27.49 -6.21
CA PHE A 7 -6.43 -27.01 -5.05
C PHE A 7 -7.95 -26.90 -5.25
N GLU A 8 -8.47 -26.89 -6.49
CA GLU A 8 -9.92 -26.88 -6.75
C GLU A 8 -10.57 -28.26 -6.53
N ARG A 9 -9.80 -29.34 -6.63
CA ARG A 9 -10.32 -30.72 -6.62
C ARG A 9 -9.91 -31.53 -5.40
N GLU A 10 -8.93 -31.07 -4.65
CA GLU A 10 -8.39 -31.79 -3.50
C GLU A 10 -7.96 -30.85 -2.38
N LYS A 11 -7.84 -31.42 -1.18
CA LYS A 11 -7.30 -30.71 -0.03
C LYS A 11 -5.83 -30.38 -0.29
N PHE A 12 -5.43 -29.18 0.10
CA PHE A 12 -4.07 -28.71 -0.07
C PHE A 12 -3.51 -28.21 1.27
N VAL A 13 -2.20 -28.28 1.40
CA VAL A 13 -1.44 -27.69 2.50
C VAL A 13 -0.73 -26.46 1.96
N LEU A 14 -0.88 -25.33 2.65
CA LEU A 14 -0.23 -24.08 2.28
C LEU A 14 1.27 -24.20 2.62
N ILE A 15 2.14 -24.08 1.63
CA ILE A 15 3.60 -24.16 1.81
C ILE A 15 4.17 -22.76 2.03
N GLN A 16 3.84 -21.83 1.13
CA GLN A 16 4.27 -20.44 1.18
C GLN A 16 3.10 -19.54 0.80
N GLU A 17 2.86 -18.53 1.60
CA GLU A 17 1.75 -17.58 1.42
C GLU A 17 2.24 -16.31 0.73
N CYS A 18 1.53 -15.90 -0.31
CA CYS A 18 1.61 -14.60 -0.95
C CYS A 18 3.04 -14.22 -1.34
N ILE A 19 3.69 -15.09 -2.13
CA ILE A 19 5.02 -14.84 -2.68
C ILE A 19 4.95 -14.04 -3.98
N PRO A 20 5.87 -13.10 -4.21
CA PRO A 20 5.89 -12.30 -5.43
C PRO A 20 6.24 -13.18 -6.62
N CYS A 21 5.57 -12.94 -7.75
CA CYS A 21 5.91 -13.55 -9.02
C CYS A 21 7.25 -13.05 -9.54
N SER A 22 8.04 -13.96 -10.11
CA SER A 22 9.27 -13.55 -10.78
C SER A 22 8.98 -12.73 -12.04
N ALA A 23 9.90 -11.85 -12.42
CA ALA A 23 9.76 -11.07 -13.65
C ALA A 23 9.62 -11.96 -14.90
N PHE A 24 10.19 -13.17 -14.87
CA PHE A 24 10.08 -14.14 -15.95
C PHE A 24 8.69 -14.80 -16.02
N GLU A 25 8.11 -15.18 -14.88
CA GLU A 25 6.74 -15.73 -14.84
C GLU A 25 5.69 -14.73 -15.35
N ILE A 26 5.87 -13.45 -15.01
CA ILE A 26 4.96 -12.38 -15.45
C ILE A 26 5.13 -12.12 -16.95
N LYS A 27 6.37 -11.92 -17.42
CA LYS A 27 6.62 -11.44 -18.78
C LYS A 27 6.68 -12.55 -19.83
N ALA A 28 7.36 -13.65 -19.51
CA ALA A 28 7.64 -14.71 -20.46
C ALA A 28 6.60 -15.83 -20.39
N LEU A 29 6.32 -16.33 -19.18
CA LEU A 29 5.38 -17.45 -19.00
C LEU A 29 3.90 -17.01 -19.02
N LYS A 30 3.62 -15.73 -18.72
CA LYS A 30 2.27 -15.16 -18.57
C LYS A 30 1.35 -16.10 -17.79
N THR A 31 1.82 -16.57 -16.64
CA THR A 31 1.05 -17.52 -15.85
C THR A 31 -0.19 -16.84 -15.28
N PRO A 32 -1.39 -17.43 -15.44
CA PRO A 32 -2.66 -16.81 -15.05
C PRO A 32 -2.77 -16.52 -13.54
N TYR A 33 -2.09 -17.31 -12.68
CA TYR A 33 -2.05 -17.04 -11.24
C TYR A 33 -1.22 -15.81 -10.85
N CYS A 34 -0.31 -15.37 -11.73
CA CYS A 34 0.47 -14.15 -11.52
C CYS A 34 -0.15 -12.93 -12.19
N GLU A 35 -0.89 -13.12 -13.29
CA GLU A 35 -1.45 -12.03 -14.07
C GLU A 35 -2.46 -11.19 -13.27
N ALA A 36 -3.20 -11.82 -12.35
CA ALA A 36 -4.24 -11.15 -11.57
C ALA A 36 -3.68 -10.14 -10.55
N THR A 37 -2.62 -10.50 -9.82
CA THR A 37 -2.15 -9.70 -8.66
C THR A 37 -0.64 -9.50 -8.63
N GLY A 38 0.13 -10.31 -9.38
CA GLY A 38 1.59 -10.39 -9.25
C GLY A 38 2.07 -11.16 -8.02
N TYR A 39 1.17 -11.77 -7.25
CA TYR A 39 1.50 -12.59 -6.06
C TYR A 39 0.69 -13.89 -6.05
N TYR A 40 1.29 -14.96 -5.56
CA TYR A 40 0.63 -16.27 -5.49
C TYR A 40 0.95 -17.02 -4.21
N ASP A 41 0.07 -17.95 -3.84
CA ASP A 41 0.27 -18.93 -2.80
C ASP A 41 0.81 -20.22 -3.43
N LYS A 42 1.87 -20.77 -2.81
CA LYS A 42 2.42 -22.07 -3.17
C LYS A 42 1.79 -23.13 -2.27
N LEU A 43 1.11 -24.08 -2.90
CA LEU A 43 0.30 -25.09 -2.23
C LEU A 43 0.86 -26.48 -2.53
N ASN A 44 0.80 -27.41 -1.57
CA ASN A 44 1.04 -28.83 -1.82
C ASN A 44 -0.29 -29.56 -1.78
N CYS A 45 -0.67 -30.16 -2.89
CA CYS A 45 -1.91 -30.90 -3.00
C CYS A 45 -1.74 -32.31 -2.42
N THR A 46 -2.61 -32.71 -1.48
CA THR A 46 -2.38 -33.90 -0.64
C THR A 46 -2.61 -35.23 -1.36
N SER A 47 -3.58 -35.30 -2.27
CA SER A 47 -3.91 -36.52 -3.02
C SER A 47 -2.93 -36.74 -4.17
N SER A 48 -2.66 -35.70 -4.97
CA SER A 48 -1.76 -35.82 -6.13
C SER A 48 -0.28 -35.67 -5.78
N ARG A 49 0.05 -35.14 -4.59
CA ARG A 49 1.41 -34.71 -4.19
C ARG A 49 2.06 -33.77 -5.21
N LYS A 50 1.24 -32.97 -5.92
CA LYS A 50 1.69 -31.96 -6.88
C LYS A 50 1.63 -30.56 -6.26
N LEU A 51 2.41 -29.65 -6.85
CA LEU A 51 2.39 -28.25 -6.48
C LEU A 51 1.22 -27.53 -7.15
N GLY A 52 0.44 -26.83 -6.34
CA GLY A 52 -0.62 -25.92 -6.78
C GLY A 52 -0.19 -24.46 -6.63
N TYR A 53 -0.72 -23.60 -7.50
CA TYR A 53 -0.44 -22.16 -7.49
C TYR A 53 -1.75 -21.38 -7.53
N LYS A 54 -2.03 -20.59 -6.50
CA LYS A 54 -3.27 -19.80 -6.39
C LYS A 54 -2.94 -18.30 -6.32
N PRO A 55 -3.63 -17.40 -7.05
CA PRO A 55 -3.42 -15.97 -6.88
C PRO A 55 -3.77 -15.52 -5.46
N CYS A 56 -2.87 -14.72 -4.87
CA CYS A 56 -3.04 -14.18 -3.53
C CYS A 56 -3.36 -12.68 -3.59
N TYR A 57 -4.39 -12.26 -2.84
CA TYR A 57 -4.88 -10.88 -2.79
C TYR A 57 -4.56 -10.17 -1.46
N THR A 58 -4.29 -10.94 -0.39
CA THR A 58 -4.24 -10.43 0.98
C THR A 58 -3.08 -9.46 1.23
N LYS A 59 -1.86 -9.74 0.73
CA LYS A 59 -0.72 -8.82 0.92
C LYS A 59 -0.91 -7.46 0.27
N ILE A 60 -1.49 -7.43 -0.93
CA ILE A 60 -1.66 -6.18 -1.68
C ILE A 60 -2.65 -5.28 -0.96
N GLU A 61 -3.76 -5.84 -0.46
CA GLU A 61 -4.73 -5.07 0.32
C GLU A 61 -4.13 -4.52 1.60
N HIS A 62 -3.32 -5.32 2.31
CA HIS A 62 -2.66 -4.85 3.53
C HIS A 62 -1.65 -3.74 3.30
N ILE A 63 -0.81 -3.88 2.27
CA ILE A 63 0.19 -2.85 1.92
C ILE A 63 -0.52 -1.57 1.49
N ASN A 64 -1.51 -1.66 0.59
CA ASN A 64 -2.25 -0.50 0.12
C ASN A 64 -2.98 0.22 1.25
N LYS A 65 -3.61 -0.51 2.19
CA LYS A 65 -4.26 0.11 3.35
C LYS A 65 -3.27 0.87 4.23
N ASN A 66 -2.10 0.28 4.52
CA ASN A 66 -1.13 0.91 5.39
C ASN A 66 -0.49 2.15 4.71
N LEU A 67 -0.18 2.05 3.42
CA LEU A 67 0.33 3.18 2.64
C LEU A 67 -0.71 4.31 2.54
N PHE A 68 -1.99 3.98 2.37
CA PHE A 68 -3.06 4.97 2.31
C PHE A 68 -3.22 5.71 3.63
N LEU A 69 -3.24 4.99 4.75
CA LEU A 69 -3.27 5.59 6.09
C LEU A 69 -2.06 6.49 6.34
N PHE A 70 -0.87 6.03 5.99
CA PHE A 70 0.35 6.82 6.09
C PHE A 70 0.26 8.11 5.24
N THR A 71 -0.27 8.00 4.03
CA THR A 71 -0.43 9.14 3.11
C THR A 71 -1.40 10.18 3.68
N ILE A 72 -2.55 9.76 4.22
CA ILE A 72 -3.52 10.66 4.87
C ILE A 72 -2.92 11.30 6.11
N PHE A 73 -2.20 10.53 6.93
CA PHE A 73 -1.57 11.06 8.14
C PHE A 73 -0.51 12.12 7.80
N SER A 74 0.36 11.83 6.85
CA SER A 74 1.41 12.75 6.40
C SER A 74 0.83 14.03 5.79
N SER A 75 -0.22 13.91 4.96
CA SER A 75 -0.88 15.08 4.38
C SER A 75 -1.60 15.91 5.44
N GLY A 76 -2.28 15.27 6.39
CA GLY A 76 -2.92 15.91 7.53
C GLY A 76 -1.93 16.69 8.41
N MET A 77 -0.78 16.10 8.74
CA MET A 77 0.28 16.79 9.49
C MET A 77 0.86 17.98 8.73
N THR A 78 0.97 17.89 7.41
CA THR A 78 1.44 18.99 6.57
C THR A 78 0.46 20.17 6.60
N ILE A 79 -0.85 19.89 6.45
CA ILE A 79 -1.89 20.92 6.53
C ILE A 79 -1.95 21.54 7.92
N PHE A 80 -1.85 20.72 8.97
CA PHE A 80 -1.89 21.19 10.35
C PHE A 80 -0.70 22.10 10.67
N SER A 81 0.52 21.67 10.33
CA SER A 81 1.72 22.47 10.55
C SER A 81 1.70 23.77 9.74
N TYR A 82 1.26 23.74 8.48
CA TYR A 82 1.11 24.93 7.66
C TYR A 82 0.09 25.90 8.26
N SER A 83 -1.08 25.41 8.68
CA SER A 83 -2.13 26.20 9.32
C SER A 83 -1.63 26.83 10.62
N PHE A 84 -0.91 26.07 11.44
CA PHE A 84 -0.33 26.55 12.69
C PHE A 84 0.71 27.64 12.45
N VAL A 85 1.61 27.46 11.49
CA VAL A 85 2.63 28.46 11.13
C VAL A 85 1.98 29.72 10.56
N SER A 86 0.98 29.58 9.69
CA SER A 86 0.23 30.71 9.13
C SER A 86 -0.47 31.51 10.22
N TRP A 87 -1.17 30.84 11.14
CA TRP A 87 -1.81 31.49 12.28
C TRP A 87 -0.80 32.24 13.16
N ARG A 88 0.33 31.61 13.48
CA ARG A 88 1.41 32.24 14.25
C ARG A 88 1.97 33.47 13.52
N ARG A 89 2.17 33.39 12.20
CA ARG A 89 2.60 34.53 11.37
C ARG A 89 1.56 35.65 11.40
N SER A 90 0.26 35.35 11.24
CA SER A 90 -0.80 36.37 11.31
C SER A 90 -0.85 37.08 12.66
N VAL A 91 -0.61 36.37 13.77
CA VAL A 91 -0.53 37.00 15.11
C VAL A 91 0.69 37.92 15.22
N LEU A 92 1.85 37.51 14.68
CA LEU A 92 3.06 38.32 14.63
C LEU A 92 2.88 39.58 13.76
N GLU A 93 2.26 39.45 12.59
CA GLU A 93 1.96 40.57 11.70
C GLU A 93 0.99 41.57 12.32
N ARG A 94 -0.03 41.11 13.06
CA ARG A 94 -0.90 42.02 13.81
C ARG A 94 -0.14 42.83 14.85
N ARG A 95 0.86 42.23 15.52
CA ARG A 95 1.70 42.92 16.51
C ARG A 95 2.67 43.91 15.87
N SER A 96 3.26 43.60 14.72
CA SER A 96 4.16 44.52 14.02
C SER A 96 3.40 45.72 13.46
N TYR A 97 2.21 45.50 12.87
CA TYR A 97 1.38 46.56 12.32
C TYR A 97 0.96 47.60 13.38
N PHE A 98 0.64 47.15 14.60
CA PHE A 98 0.32 48.06 15.71
C PHE A 98 1.50 48.96 16.09
N ARG A 99 2.73 48.42 16.11
CA ARG A 99 3.94 49.21 16.38
C ARG A 99 4.22 50.24 15.30
N ILE A 100 4.04 49.89 14.03
CA ILE A 100 4.27 50.80 12.91
C ILE A 100 3.26 51.96 12.96
N ARG A 101 1.98 51.70 13.24
CA ARG A 101 0.97 52.78 13.37
C ARG A 101 1.31 53.79 14.46
N GLN A 102 1.88 53.34 15.57
CA GLN A 102 2.26 54.23 16.66
C GLN A 102 3.47 55.12 16.31
N GLN A 103 4.31 54.71 15.35
CA GLN A 103 5.44 55.52 14.87
C GLN A 103 5.05 56.54 13.79
N ILE A 104 4.00 56.28 13.00
CA ILE A 104 3.58 57.18 11.90
C ILE A 104 2.58 58.25 12.41
N GLY A 105 1.92 58.01 13.55
CA GLY A 105 0.92 58.92 14.14
C GLY A 105 1.49 60.02 15.05
N SER A 106 2.81 60.17 15.12
CA SER A 106 3.56 61.15 15.91
C SER A 106 4.54 61.89 15.02
#